data_AF-A0A4Y6V4L1-F1
#
_entry.id   AF-A0A4Y6V4L1-F1
#
_cell.length_a   1.000
_cell.length_b   1.000
_cell.length_c   1.000
_cell.angle_alpha   90.00
_cell.angle_beta   90.00
_cell.angle_gamma   90.00
#
_symmetry.space_group_name_H-M   'P 1'
#
loop_
_entity.id
_entity.type
_entity.pdbx_description
1 polymer ?
#
loop_
_entity_poly.entity_id
_entity_poly.type
_entity_poly.pdbx_seq_one_letter_code
_entity_poly.pdbx_strand_id
1 'polypeptide(L)'
;MDKQVQLERIIWKLKMAARKDSGFKEFGANRHGYRMNEPITAEEIAGFEASIKAALPAEFAQFLQTVGNGGAGPYYGISPLHLSGSFGDPGGECVLEPGMAPERWQEITAFLDDPSLDEAGKKSRESELYGGLLAIGEMGWTFEMMLVLQGPCRGRVVYVDRNHQIPFFTYEVNFLEWYERWLDEIIGGYDTDWFALERAGDEVVLVDLYLSSLEERVKVSAIQGMHKLKKLKPDAVSFLLEQGLDESAAVRLAALEILAQKNYAEAMPLLIRAIGSPLAEERLNAARQIDAYGEAGGGELAIVLASRLPEEDDARVLCQVVRILEQGPVNPLNLLIPFFGFADRDMRREAVFHAARLPGREAYASDFGRALDDADALVRKAALGALEGLLLGELLPKYEALLHDTHADSEFRRAVLSRLGEYGPRARDVLARLGQGGDPDVRADAKHLLGRIEMEVNKS
;
A
#
# COMPACT_ATOMS: atom_id res chain seq x y z
N MET A 1 5.79 38.36 -5.68
CA MET A 1 5.22 38.54 -7.03
C MET A 1 3.88 39.24 -6.87
N ASP A 2 3.50 40.12 -7.80
CA ASP A 2 2.18 40.75 -7.76
C ASP A 2 1.08 39.67 -7.91
N LYS A 3 0.15 39.61 -6.96
CA LYS A 3 -0.93 38.62 -6.92
C LYS A 3 -1.83 38.73 -8.15
N GLN A 4 -2.05 39.95 -8.64
CA GLN A 4 -2.86 40.19 -9.84
C GLN A 4 -2.22 39.53 -11.07
N VAL A 5 -0.91 39.70 -11.23
CA VAL A 5 -0.14 39.07 -12.32
C VAL A 5 -0.18 37.54 -12.23
N GLN A 6 -0.16 36.99 -11.01
CA GLN A 6 -0.29 35.54 -10.81
C GLN A 6 -1.66 35.01 -11.23
N LEU A 7 -2.75 35.70 -10.85
CA LEU A 7 -4.11 35.31 -11.21
C LEU A 7 -4.34 35.34 -12.73
N GLU A 8 -3.85 36.38 -13.41
CA GLU A 8 -3.89 36.46 -14.87
C GLU A 8 -3.12 35.32 -15.53
N ARG A 9 -1.96 34.97 -14.97
CA ARG A 9 -1.17 33.83 -15.43
C ARG A 9 -1.88 32.49 -15.20
N ILE A 10 -2.56 32.32 -14.08
CA ILE A 10 -3.41 31.14 -13.80
C ILE A 10 -4.50 31.01 -14.86
N ILE A 11 -5.22 32.10 -15.17
CA ILE A 11 -6.26 32.10 -16.22
C ILE A 11 -5.68 31.70 -17.58
N TRP A 12 -4.48 32.19 -17.90
CA TRP A 12 -3.79 31.80 -19.13
C TRP A 12 -3.39 30.32 -19.12
N LYS A 13 -2.82 29.84 -18.00
CA LYS A 13 -2.39 28.44 -17.82
C LYS A 13 -3.57 27.47 -17.88
N LEU A 14 -4.75 27.81 -17.34
CA LEU A 14 -5.98 27.02 -17.49
C LEU A 14 -6.32 26.76 -18.97
N LYS A 15 -6.19 27.77 -19.82
CA LYS A 15 -6.40 27.62 -21.27
C LYS A 15 -5.34 26.72 -21.91
N MET A 16 -4.09 26.76 -21.42
CA MET A 16 -3.02 25.91 -21.93
C MET A 16 -3.20 24.46 -21.48
N ALA A 17 -3.54 24.22 -20.22
CA ALA A 17 -3.85 22.92 -19.67
C ALA A 17 -5.01 22.27 -20.44
N ALA A 18 -6.10 23.01 -20.69
CA ALA A 18 -7.24 22.52 -21.48
C ALA A 18 -6.87 22.13 -22.93
N ARG A 19 -5.88 22.82 -23.53
CA ARG A 19 -5.38 22.47 -24.87
C ARG A 19 -4.47 21.25 -24.83
N LYS A 20 -3.64 21.15 -23.79
CA LYS A 20 -2.70 20.06 -23.58
C LYS A 20 -3.44 18.74 -23.31
N ASP A 21 -4.49 18.80 -22.52
CA ASP A 21 -5.38 17.68 -22.23
C ASP A 21 -6.74 17.82 -22.95
N SER A 22 -6.69 17.95 -24.28
CA SER A 22 -7.90 18.07 -25.10
C SER A 22 -8.79 16.80 -25.07
N GLY A 23 -8.25 15.70 -24.55
CA GLY A 23 -8.97 14.42 -24.40
C GLY A 23 -9.56 14.20 -23.01
N PHE A 24 -9.38 15.13 -22.06
CA PHE A 24 -9.80 15.01 -20.66
C PHE A 24 -9.31 13.71 -20.00
N LYS A 25 -8.03 13.40 -20.22
CA LYS A 25 -7.35 12.21 -19.68
C LYS A 25 -6.80 12.44 -18.28
N GLU A 26 -6.51 13.68 -17.89
CA GLU A 26 -6.08 13.98 -16.53
C GLU A 26 -7.21 13.63 -15.56
N PHE A 27 -6.84 13.11 -14.38
CA PHE A 27 -7.81 12.64 -13.42
C PHE A 27 -8.80 13.76 -13.02
N GLY A 28 -10.09 13.49 -13.17
CA GLY A 28 -11.21 14.42 -12.92
C GLY A 28 -11.44 15.49 -13.99
N ALA A 29 -10.58 15.62 -15.01
CA ALA A 29 -10.76 16.56 -16.11
C ALA A 29 -12.05 16.31 -16.92
N ASN A 30 -12.51 15.06 -16.99
CA ASN A 30 -13.78 14.70 -17.63
C ASN A 30 -15.01 15.30 -16.94
N ARG A 31 -14.90 15.71 -15.67
CA ARG A 31 -15.97 16.30 -14.86
C ARG A 31 -16.00 17.82 -15.02
N HIS A 32 -14.88 18.48 -14.74
CA HIS A 32 -14.82 19.94 -14.76
C HIS A 32 -14.51 20.52 -16.16
N GLY A 33 -13.88 19.75 -17.05
CA GLY A 33 -13.58 20.17 -18.44
C GLY A 33 -12.74 21.44 -18.53
N TYR A 34 -11.87 21.67 -17.55
CA TYR A 34 -11.12 22.92 -17.34
C TYR A 34 -11.97 24.21 -17.30
N ARG A 35 -13.26 24.10 -16.98
CA ARG A 35 -14.16 25.25 -16.83
C ARG A 35 -14.20 25.73 -15.38
N MET A 36 -14.13 27.05 -15.22
CA MET A 36 -14.36 27.72 -13.94
C MET A 36 -15.83 28.12 -13.82
N ASN A 37 -16.32 28.20 -12.59
CA ASN A 37 -17.59 28.84 -12.30
C ASN A 37 -17.45 30.36 -12.35
N GLU A 38 -18.58 31.07 -12.31
CA GLU A 38 -18.57 32.53 -12.25
C GLU A 38 -17.86 33.03 -10.98
N PRO A 39 -17.03 34.09 -11.08
CA PRO A 39 -16.47 34.74 -9.90
C PRO A 39 -17.56 35.37 -9.02
N ILE A 40 -17.29 35.46 -7.72
CA ILE A 40 -18.21 36.05 -6.73
C ILE A 40 -17.73 37.43 -6.27
N THR A 41 -18.64 38.23 -5.71
CA THR A 41 -18.32 39.58 -5.25
C THR A 41 -17.70 39.59 -3.85
N ALA A 42 -17.11 40.73 -3.48
CA ALA A 42 -16.58 40.93 -2.13
C ALA A 42 -17.68 40.84 -1.05
N GLU A 43 -18.91 41.25 -1.36
CA GLU A 43 -20.06 41.14 -0.45
C GLU A 43 -20.46 39.69 -0.21
N GLU A 44 -20.44 38.85 -1.25
CA GLU A 44 -20.70 37.41 -1.12
C GLU A 44 -19.63 36.72 -0.27
N ILE A 45 -18.35 37.06 -0.46
CA ILE A 45 -17.25 36.59 0.37
C ILE A 45 -17.44 37.03 1.82
N ALA A 46 -17.71 38.31 2.07
CA ALA A 46 -17.93 38.83 3.42
C ALA A 46 -19.11 38.15 4.12
N GLY A 47 -20.18 37.86 3.37
CA GLY A 47 -21.33 37.09 3.87
C GLY A 47 -20.94 35.65 4.26
N PHE A 48 -20.12 34.99 3.44
CA PHE A 48 -19.60 33.66 3.74
C PHE A 48 -18.68 33.67 4.98
N GLU A 49 -17.71 34.58 5.04
CA GLU A 49 -16.79 34.73 6.17
C GLU A 49 -17.54 34.99 7.49
N ALA A 50 -18.60 35.81 7.45
CA ALA A 50 -19.47 36.04 8.60
C ALA A 50 -20.22 34.77 9.03
N SER A 51 -20.64 33.94 8.08
CA SER A 51 -21.34 32.68 8.38
C SER A 51 -20.45 31.64 9.07
N ILE A 52 -19.16 31.61 8.72
CA ILE A 52 -18.18 30.68 9.29
C ILE A 52 -17.35 31.26 10.43
N LYS A 53 -17.54 32.56 10.74
CA LYS A 53 -16.78 33.31 11.76
C LYS A 53 -15.26 33.26 11.56
N ALA A 54 -14.82 33.16 10.31
CA ALA A 54 -13.41 33.14 9.93
C ALA A 54 -13.23 33.87 8.59
N ALA A 55 -12.13 34.59 8.45
CA ALA A 55 -11.76 35.22 7.19
C ALA A 55 -11.08 34.21 6.26
N LEU A 56 -11.36 34.25 4.96
CA LEU A 56 -10.65 33.49 3.95
C LEU A 56 -9.22 34.02 3.77
N PRO A 57 -8.22 33.14 3.53
CA PRO A 57 -6.89 33.57 3.11
C PRO A 57 -6.98 34.49 1.88
N ALA A 58 -6.20 35.57 1.88
CA ALA A 58 -6.32 36.64 0.88
C ALA A 58 -6.13 36.11 -0.55
N GLU A 59 -5.20 35.18 -0.73
CA GLU A 59 -4.90 34.47 -1.97
C GLU A 59 -6.12 33.72 -2.51
N PHE A 60 -6.86 33.03 -1.63
CA PHE A 60 -8.06 32.28 -2.00
C PHE A 60 -9.25 33.21 -2.27
N ALA A 61 -9.44 34.24 -1.44
CA ALA A 61 -10.50 35.24 -1.67
C ALA A 61 -10.33 35.98 -3.01
N GLN A 62 -9.09 36.29 -3.41
CA GLN A 62 -8.80 36.90 -4.70
C GLN A 62 -8.99 35.92 -5.87
N PHE A 63 -8.65 34.64 -5.68
CA PHE A 63 -8.94 33.59 -6.65
C PHE A 63 -10.44 33.50 -6.95
N LEU A 64 -11.28 33.50 -5.93
CA LEU A 64 -12.74 33.41 -6.08
C LEU A 64 -13.35 34.62 -6.79
N GLN A 65 -12.76 35.81 -6.61
CA GLN A 65 -13.19 37.06 -7.28
C GLN A 65 -12.69 37.22 -8.72
N THR A 66 -11.59 36.55 -9.07
CA THR A 66 -10.90 36.79 -10.36
C THR A 66 -10.98 35.59 -11.29
N VAL A 67 -10.77 34.38 -10.77
CA VAL A 67 -10.67 33.14 -11.55
C VAL A 67 -12.01 32.41 -11.58
N GLY A 68 -12.68 32.28 -10.43
CA GLY A 68 -14.02 31.70 -10.33
C GLY A 68 -14.35 31.09 -8.97
N ASN A 69 -15.64 31.01 -8.62
CA ASN A 69 -16.14 30.36 -7.41
C ASN A 69 -16.14 28.83 -7.54
N GLY A 70 -14.95 28.25 -7.55
CA GLY A 70 -14.74 26.83 -7.83
C GLY A 70 -14.77 26.50 -9.32
N GLY A 71 -14.84 25.21 -9.63
CA GLY A 71 -14.74 24.66 -10.98
C GLY A 71 -13.45 23.85 -11.14
N ALA A 72 -12.73 24.07 -12.24
CA ALA A 72 -11.52 23.31 -12.53
C ALA A 72 -10.46 23.44 -11.43
N GLY A 73 -9.81 22.33 -11.13
CA GLY A 73 -8.77 22.18 -10.13
C GLY A 73 -8.25 20.74 -10.11
N PRO A 74 -7.27 20.43 -9.26
CA PRO A 74 -6.82 19.06 -9.05
C PRO A 74 -7.98 18.11 -8.74
N TYR A 75 -7.82 16.85 -9.11
CA TYR A 75 -8.81 15.81 -8.87
C TYR A 75 -10.19 16.21 -9.41
N TYR A 76 -11.25 16.18 -8.60
CA TYR A 76 -12.60 16.53 -9.05
C TYR A 76 -12.85 18.04 -9.19
N GLY A 77 -11.85 18.88 -8.90
CA GLY A 77 -11.94 20.32 -8.98
C GLY A 77 -12.13 21.02 -7.64
N ILE A 78 -12.24 22.34 -7.69
CA ILE A 78 -12.48 23.18 -6.52
C ILE A 78 -13.99 23.32 -6.31
N SER A 79 -14.46 22.99 -5.13
CA SER A 79 -15.84 23.18 -4.71
C SER A 79 -16.18 24.67 -4.63
N PRO A 80 -17.39 25.08 -5.06
CA PRO A 80 -17.90 26.43 -4.76
C PRO A 80 -17.90 26.70 -3.25
N LEU A 81 -17.91 27.96 -2.83
CA LEU A 81 -18.13 28.29 -1.42
C LEU A 81 -19.53 27.83 -0.97
N HIS A 82 -19.57 26.78 -0.17
CA HIS A 82 -20.76 26.34 0.54
C HIS A 82 -20.35 25.54 1.79
N LEU A 83 -21.23 25.51 2.79
CA LEU A 83 -20.98 24.89 4.08
C LEU A 83 -21.10 23.35 4.09
N SER A 84 -21.55 22.72 3.01
CA SER A 84 -21.76 21.27 3.03
C SER A 84 -20.44 20.51 2.91
N GLY A 85 -20.18 19.64 3.88
CA GLY A 85 -19.05 18.70 3.84
C GLY A 85 -17.85 19.06 4.72
N SER A 86 -17.86 20.17 5.48
CA SER A 86 -16.76 20.45 6.42
C SER A 86 -16.79 19.50 7.63
N PHE A 87 -15.68 18.80 7.89
CA PHE A 87 -15.52 17.91 9.06
C PHE A 87 -15.42 18.64 10.40
N GLY A 88 -14.90 19.87 10.37
CA GLY A 88 -14.70 20.68 11.56
C GLY A 88 -15.33 22.06 11.46
N ASP A 89 -15.30 22.78 12.58
CA ASP A 89 -15.72 24.17 12.65
C ASP A 89 -14.67 25.07 11.97
N PRO A 90 -14.96 25.69 10.81
CA PRO A 90 -13.99 26.54 10.14
C PRO A 90 -13.62 27.79 10.95
N GLY A 91 -14.43 28.17 11.94
CA GLY A 91 -14.15 29.22 12.92
C GLY A 91 -13.20 28.81 14.05
N GLY A 92 -12.92 27.50 14.20
CA GLY A 92 -12.02 26.94 15.21
C GLY A 92 -10.54 27.18 14.92
N GLU A 93 -9.67 26.64 15.79
CA GLU A 93 -8.21 26.69 15.62
C GLU A 93 -7.71 25.43 14.92
N CYS A 94 -6.78 25.60 13.97
CA CYS A 94 -6.12 24.47 13.32
C CYS A 94 -5.02 23.92 14.22
N VAL A 95 -5.19 22.66 14.65
CA VAL A 95 -4.21 21.90 15.45
C VAL A 95 -3.29 21.03 14.59
N LEU A 96 -3.49 21.02 13.26
CA LEU A 96 -2.69 20.25 12.33
C LEU A 96 -1.38 20.97 12.00
N GLU A 97 -0.30 20.19 11.89
CA GLU A 97 1.06 20.69 11.69
C GLU A 97 1.76 19.98 10.52
N PRO A 98 2.60 20.68 9.72
CA PRO A 98 3.37 20.07 8.66
C PRO A 98 4.36 19.03 9.20
N GLY A 99 4.35 17.83 8.61
CA GLY A 99 5.27 16.76 8.99
C GLY A 99 5.01 16.19 10.38
N MET A 100 3.75 16.21 10.83
CA MET A 100 3.30 15.68 12.11
C MET A 100 3.86 14.28 12.39
N ALA A 101 4.40 14.10 13.60
CA ALA A 101 4.95 12.82 14.04
C ALA A 101 3.83 11.79 14.28
N PRO A 102 4.04 10.50 13.96
CA PRO A 102 3.04 9.46 14.19
C PRO A 102 2.54 9.36 15.64
N GLU A 103 3.42 9.57 16.61
CA GLU A 103 3.08 9.51 18.04
C GLU A 103 2.16 10.66 18.43
N ARG A 104 2.42 11.85 17.87
CA ARG A 104 1.57 13.03 18.09
C ARG A 104 0.20 12.84 17.45
N TRP A 105 0.15 12.29 16.24
CA TRP A 105 -1.11 11.96 15.58
C TRP A 105 -1.93 10.97 16.40
N GLN A 106 -1.31 9.87 16.84
CA GLN A 106 -1.94 8.85 17.68
C GLN A 106 -2.50 9.45 18.98
N GLU A 107 -1.77 10.38 19.61
CA GLU A 107 -2.22 11.09 20.80
C GLU A 107 -3.50 11.90 20.55
N ILE A 108 -3.52 12.72 19.49
CA ILE A 108 -4.66 13.60 19.21
C ILE A 108 -5.86 12.86 18.60
N THR A 109 -5.66 11.66 18.06
CA THR A 109 -6.74 10.78 17.56
C THR A 109 -7.15 9.68 18.54
N ALA A 110 -6.56 9.61 19.74
CA ALA A 110 -6.86 8.56 20.72
C ALA A 110 -8.35 8.51 21.14
N PHE A 111 -9.08 9.62 20.98
CA PHE A 111 -10.51 9.69 21.26
C PHE A 111 -11.37 8.77 20.37
N LEU A 112 -10.87 8.36 19.19
CA LEU A 112 -11.57 7.46 18.28
C LEU A 112 -11.83 6.10 18.93
N ASP A 113 -10.87 5.61 19.71
CA ASP A 113 -10.91 4.33 20.41
C ASP A 113 -11.33 4.46 21.88
N ASP A 114 -11.65 5.67 22.35
CA ASP A 114 -12.04 5.91 23.75
C ASP A 114 -13.46 5.35 24.03
N PRO A 115 -13.59 4.31 24.88
CA PRO A 115 -14.89 3.71 25.19
C PRO A 115 -15.76 4.59 26.11
N SER A 116 -15.20 5.66 26.69
CA SER A 116 -15.95 6.60 27.54
C SER A 116 -16.73 7.64 26.74
N LEU A 117 -16.40 7.82 25.46
CA LEU A 117 -17.08 8.75 24.56
C LEU A 117 -18.18 8.02 23.78
N ASP A 118 -19.38 8.61 23.78
CA ASP A 118 -20.43 8.25 22.84
C ASP A 118 -20.17 8.87 21.46
N GLU A 119 -20.98 8.51 20.47
CA GLU A 119 -20.85 9.01 19.10
C GLU A 119 -20.93 10.55 19.02
N ALA A 120 -21.72 11.19 19.88
CA ALA A 120 -21.81 12.65 19.92
C ALA A 120 -20.51 13.28 20.46
N GLY A 121 -19.93 12.69 21.51
CA GLY A 121 -18.63 13.09 22.06
C GLY A 121 -17.51 12.91 21.04
N LYS A 122 -17.45 11.76 20.35
CA LYS A 122 -16.46 11.52 19.28
C LYS A 122 -16.59 12.52 18.15
N LYS A 123 -17.81 12.80 17.69
CA LYS A 123 -18.05 13.81 16.66
C LYS A 123 -17.65 15.23 17.08
N SER A 124 -17.85 15.57 18.35
CA SER A 124 -17.38 16.86 18.89
C SER A 124 -15.86 16.98 18.85
N ARG A 125 -15.15 15.91 19.24
CA ARG A 125 -13.69 15.85 19.18
C ARG A 125 -13.14 15.86 17.76
N GLU A 126 -13.79 15.17 16.83
CA GLU A 126 -13.46 15.22 15.40
C GLU A 126 -13.63 16.65 14.85
N SER A 127 -14.69 17.35 15.26
CA SER A 127 -14.90 18.75 14.88
C SER A 127 -13.82 19.70 15.44
N GLU A 128 -13.25 19.39 16.61
CA GLU A 128 -12.11 20.10 17.19
C GLU A 128 -10.81 19.79 16.42
N LEU A 129 -10.57 18.51 16.09
CA LEU A 129 -9.39 18.04 15.36
C LEU A 129 -9.23 18.74 14.00
N TYR A 130 -10.34 18.92 13.29
CA TYR A 130 -10.38 19.58 11.98
C TYR A 130 -10.83 21.05 12.04
N GLY A 131 -10.75 21.67 13.22
CA GLY A 131 -11.05 23.08 13.42
C GLY A 131 -10.17 23.99 12.56
N GLY A 132 -10.72 25.13 12.13
CA GLY A 132 -9.98 26.12 11.35
C GLY A 132 -9.65 25.68 9.91
N LEU A 133 -10.26 24.61 9.42
CA LEU A 133 -10.12 24.11 8.05
C LEU A 133 -11.39 24.35 7.25
N LEU A 134 -11.21 24.55 5.94
CA LEU A 134 -12.31 24.64 4.97
C LEU A 134 -12.11 23.59 3.88
N ALA A 135 -13.10 22.72 3.69
CA ALA A 135 -13.10 21.80 2.56
C ALA A 135 -13.24 22.58 1.24
N ILE A 136 -12.26 22.41 0.35
CA ILE A 136 -12.21 23.08 -0.96
C ILE A 136 -12.32 22.12 -2.14
N GLY A 137 -12.37 20.81 -1.90
CA GLY A 137 -12.68 19.82 -2.93
C GLY A 137 -12.31 18.40 -2.50
N GLU A 138 -12.70 17.44 -3.33
CA GLU A 138 -12.51 16.01 -3.07
C GLU A 138 -11.43 15.42 -4.00
N MET A 139 -10.57 14.56 -3.45
CA MET A 139 -9.57 13.81 -4.22
C MET A 139 -10.14 12.48 -4.75
N GLY A 140 -11.24 12.02 -4.14
CA GLY A 140 -11.80 10.68 -4.33
C GLY A 140 -11.55 9.79 -3.12
N TRP A 141 -12.20 8.63 -3.09
CA TRP A 141 -12.17 7.69 -1.96
C TRP A 141 -12.55 8.36 -0.64
N THR A 142 -11.58 8.53 0.26
CA THR A 142 -11.76 9.09 1.60
C THR A 142 -10.97 10.39 1.80
N PHE A 143 -10.27 10.89 0.77
CA PHE A 143 -9.41 12.06 0.90
C PHE A 143 -10.08 13.36 0.45
N GLU A 144 -9.87 14.41 1.24
CA GLU A 144 -10.37 15.76 0.98
C GLU A 144 -9.23 16.79 0.98
N MET A 145 -9.37 17.79 0.10
CA MET A 145 -8.49 18.94 0.02
C MET A 145 -9.04 20.01 0.97
N MET A 146 -8.28 20.33 2.01
CA MET A 146 -8.65 21.29 3.02
C MET A 146 -7.75 22.52 2.94
N LEU A 147 -8.33 23.71 3.03
CA LEU A 147 -7.62 24.98 3.13
C LEU A 147 -7.54 25.39 4.59
N VAL A 148 -6.35 25.70 5.08
CA VAL A 148 -6.15 26.20 6.44
C VAL A 148 -6.61 27.66 6.51
N LEU A 149 -7.66 27.93 7.29
CA LEU A 149 -8.13 29.27 7.59
C LEU A 149 -7.39 29.84 8.79
N GLN A 150 -7.26 29.11 9.89
CA GLN A 150 -6.74 29.66 11.15
C GLN A 150 -5.41 29.02 11.54
N GLY A 151 -4.58 29.75 12.29
CA GLY A 151 -3.30 29.25 12.81
C GLY A 151 -2.06 29.49 11.91
N PRO A 152 -0.89 28.94 12.29
CA PRO A 152 0.40 29.26 11.66
C PRO A 152 0.52 28.87 10.19
N CYS A 153 -0.26 27.89 9.74
CA CYS A 153 -0.25 27.42 8.35
C CYS A 153 -1.35 28.04 7.49
N ARG A 154 -1.99 29.13 7.94
CA ARG A 154 -3.06 29.84 7.23
C ARG A 154 -2.70 30.07 5.75
N GLY A 155 -3.62 29.68 4.87
CA GLY A 155 -3.49 29.79 3.42
C GLY A 155 -2.93 28.56 2.72
N ARG A 156 -2.36 27.59 3.46
CA ARG A 156 -1.84 26.33 2.89
C ARG A 156 -2.95 25.30 2.68
N VAL A 157 -2.70 24.37 1.76
CA VAL A 157 -3.58 23.23 1.50
C VAL A 157 -3.03 22.00 2.23
N VAL A 158 -3.93 21.26 2.88
CA VAL A 158 -3.66 20.00 3.58
C VAL A 158 -4.62 18.93 3.08
N TYR A 159 -4.10 17.72 2.84
CA TYR A 159 -4.90 16.56 2.47
C TYR A 159 -5.24 15.77 3.72
N VAL A 160 -6.53 15.55 3.92
CA VAL A 160 -7.10 14.88 5.10
C VAL A 160 -7.83 13.63 4.65
N ASP A 161 -7.63 12.53 5.37
CA ASP A 161 -8.32 11.26 5.15
C ASP A 161 -9.45 11.08 6.16
N ARG A 162 -10.66 10.74 5.70
CA ARG A 162 -11.80 10.37 6.56
C ARG A 162 -11.53 9.16 7.44
N ASN A 163 -10.58 8.30 7.07
CA ASN A 163 -10.15 7.19 7.91
C ASN A 163 -9.05 7.57 8.92
N HIS A 164 -8.80 8.87 9.11
CA HIS A 164 -7.87 9.39 10.12
C HIS A 164 -6.42 8.93 9.91
N GLN A 165 -5.97 8.86 8.65
CA GLN A 165 -4.53 8.83 8.37
C GLN A 165 -3.88 10.18 8.67
N ILE A 166 -2.58 10.16 8.97
CA ILE A 166 -1.80 11.37 9.25
C ILE A 166 -1.97 12.36 8.08
N PRO A 167 -2.42 13.60 8.33
CA PRO A 167 -2.68 14.57 7.27
C PRO A 167 -1.41 14.99 6.56
N PHE A 168 -1.50 15.23 5.25
CA PHE A 168 -0.36 15.64 4.43
C PHE A 168 -0.45 17.12 4.05
N PHE A 169 0.48 17.93 4.56
CA PHE A 169 0.62 19.32 4.13
C PHE A 169 1.37 19.40 2.79
N THR A 170 0.72 20.02 1.80
CA THR A 170 1.33 20.31 0.51
C THR A 170 2.56 21.22 0.66
N TYR A 171 3.52 21.16 -0.26
CA TYR A 171 4.80 21.87 -0.13
C TYR A 171 4.68 23.38 -0.33
N GLU A 172 3.63 23.83 -1.00
CA GLU A 172 3.40 25.22 -1.35
C GLU A 172 2.96 26.02 -0.13
N VAL A 173 3.38 27.30 -0.07
CA VAL A 173 3.13 28.14 1.10
C VAL A 173 1.74 28.76 1.10
N ASN A 174 1.03 28.71 -0.03
CA ASN A 174 -0.33 29.21 -0.17
C ASN A 174 -1.11 28.50 -1.30
N PHE A 175 -2.44 28.69 -1.29
CA PHE A 175 -3.35 28.13 -2.29
C PHE A 175 -2.99 28.47 -3.74
N LEU A 176 -2.56 29.69 -4.05
CA LEU A 176 -2.28 30.09 -5.44
C LEU A 176 -1.05 29.38 -6.00
N GLU A 177 0.00 29.21 -5.19
CA GLU A 177 1.18 28.42 -5.58
C GLU A 177 0.81 26.96 -5.82
N TRP A 178 0.01 26.38 -4.93
CA TRP A 178 -0.49 25.01 -5.08
C TRP A 178 -1.33 24.85 -6.36
N TYR A 179 -2.28 25.75 -6.59
CA TYR A 179 -3.16 25.71 -7.77
C TYR A 179 -2.38 25.95 -9.07
N GLU A 180 -1.43 26.88 -9.05
CA GLU A 180 -0.61 27.19 -10.21
C GLU A 180 0.32 26.03 -10.56
N ARG A 181 0.89 25.37 -9.55
CA ARG A 181 1.72 24.17 -9.74
C ARG A 181 0.96 23.06 -10.46
N TRP A 182 -0.31 22.81 -10.09
CA TRP A 182 -1.14 21.82 -10.78
C TRP A 182 -1.20 22.08 -12.28
N LEU A 183 -1.42 23.34 -12.66
CA LEU A 183 -1.45 23.72 -14.07
C LEU A 183 -0.09 23.55 -14.74
N ASP A 184 1.01 23.88 -14.05
CA ASP A 184 2.36 23.69 -14.56
C ASP A 184 2.67 22.21 -14.82
N GLU A 185 2.25 21.32 -13.92
CA GLU A 185 2.47 19.88 -14.08
C GLU A 185 1.65 19.31 -15.25
N ILE A 186 0.39 19.73 -15.43
CA ILE A 186 -0.40 19.35 -16.61
C ILE A 186 0.24 19.87 -17.89
N ILE A 187 0.63 21.15 -17.94
CA ILE A 187 1.25 21.77 -19.11
C ILE A 187 2.58 21.07 -19.44
N GLY A 188 3.38 20.78 -18.41
CA GLY A 188 4.62 19.99 -18.48
C GLY A 188 4.39 18.54 -18.91
N GLY A 189 3.15 18.07 -18.86
CA GLY A 189 2.76 16.72 -19.24
C GLY A 189 3.20 15.68 -18.22
N TYR A 190 3.27 16.05 -16.94
CA TYR A 190 3.59 15.15 -15.85
C TYR A 190 2.43 14.18 -15.58
N ASP A 191 2.66 13.22 -14.70
CA ASP A 191 1.64 12.40 -14.08
C ASP A 191 1.12 13.13 -12.84
N THR A 192 -0.19 13.38 -12.78
CA THR A 192 -0.82 14.16 -11.70
C THR A 192 -1.74 13.32 -10.82
N ASP A 193 -1.70 11.98 -10.92
CA ASP A 193 -2.57 11.07 -10.17
C ASP A 193 -2.45 11.27 -8.65
N TRP A 194 -1.25 11.62 -8.17
CA TRP A 194 -0.94 11.90 -6.77
C TRP A 194 -0.46 13.35 -6.57
N PHE A 195 -1.13 14.29 -7.24
CA PHE A 195 -0.76 15.71 -7.25
C PHE A 195 -0.46 16.26 -5.84
N ALA A 196 0.65 17.00 -5.75
CA ALA A 196 1.17 17.69 -4.56
C ALA A 196 1.56 16.83 -3.35
N LEU A 197 1.53 15.50 -3.44
CA LEU A 197 2.17 14.61 -2.45
C LEU A 197 3.71 14.58 -2.59
N GLU A 198 4.23 15.04 -3.72
CA GLU A 198 5.64 15.02 -4.06
C GLU A 198 6.21 16.44 -4.24
N ARG A 199 7.54 16.57 -4.24
CA ARG A 199 8.23 17.86 -4.48
C ARG A 199 7.92 18.40 -5.87
N ALA A 200 7.75 19.72 -5.99
CA ALA A 200 7.54 20.41 -7.26
C ALA A 200 8.80 20.42 -8.15
N GLY A 201 8.62 20.71 -9.44
CA GLY A 201 9.71 20.95 -10.37
C GLY A 201 10.08 19.76 -11.26
N ASP A 202 10.92 20.04 -12.25
CA ASP A 202 11.48 19.06 -13.18
C ASP A 202 12.76 18.41 -12.61
N GLU A 203 13.46 17.61 -13.41
CA GLU A 203 14.69 16.94 -12.95
C GLU A 203 15.75 17.92 -12.46
N VAL A 204 15.87 19.10 -13.09
CA VAL A 204 16.90 20.09 -12.73
C VAL A 204 16.61 20.65 -11.35
N VAL A 205 15.36 21.05 -11.10
CA VAL A 205 14.94 21.60 -9.80
C VAL A 205 15.08 20.55 -8.69
N LEU A 206 14.72 19.31 -8.96
CA LEU A 206 14.79 18.23 -7.97
C LEU A 206 16.24 17.84 -7.65
N VAL A 207 17.12 17.78 -8.65
CA VAL A 207 18.56 17.52 -8.42
C VAL A 207 19.19 18.69 -7.65
N ASP A 208 18.87 19.94 -7.99
CA ASP A 208 19.36 21.09 -7.23
C ASP A 208 18.89 21.07 -5.77
N LEU A 209 17.62 20.71 -5.52
CA LEU A 209 17.09 20.53 -4.16
C LEU A 209 17.83 19.42 -3.40
N TYR A 210 18.17 18.32 -4.07
CA TYR A 210 18.95 17.24 -3.46
C TYR A 210 20.36 17.73 -3.08
N LEU A 211 21.05 18.42 -4.00
CA LEU A 211 22.44 18.85 -3.83
C LEU A 211 22.60 20.00 -2.82
N SER A 212 21.58 20.85 -2.71
CA SER A 212 21.58 22.00 -1.81
C SER A 212 21.17 21.67 -0.36
N SER A 213 20.73 20.44 -0.08
CA SER A 213 20.28 20.02 1.24
C SER A 213 21.20 18.98 1.87
N LEU A 214 21.43 19.12 3.18
CA LEU A 214 22.11 18.11 4.01
C LEU A 214 21.12 17.16 4.70
N GLU A 215 19.82 17.46 4.66
CA GLU A 215 18.80 16.64 5.32
C GLU A 215 18.41 15.44 4.45
N GLU A 216 18.63 14.23 4.97
CA GLU A 216 18.30 12.96 4.28
C GLU A 216 16.84 12.93 3.81
N ARG A 217 15.90 13.36 4.65
CA ARG A 217 14.47 13.41 4.29
C ARG A 217 14.20 14.30 3.08
N VAL A 218 14.89 15.44 2.98
CA VAL A 218 14.74 16.36 1.85
C VAL A 218 15.30 15.72 0.59
N LYS A 219 16.50 15.12 0.68
CA LYS A 219 17.14 14.37 -0.40
C LYS A 219 16.25 13.25 -0.95
N VAL A 220 15.70 12.42 -0.07
CA VAL A 220 14.77 11.35 -0.44
C VAL A 220 13.53 11.93 -1.12
N SER A 221 12.92 12.98 -0.55
CA SER A 221 11.73 13.61 -1.16
C SER A 221 12.01 14.27 -2.52
N ALA A 222 13.26 14.70 -2.77
CA ALA A 222 13.66 15.26 -4.05
C ALA A 222 13.76 14.16 -5.13
N ILE A 223 14.32 13.01 -4.79
CA ILE A 223 14.35 11.83 -5.68
C ILE A 223 12.92 11.33 -5.94
N GLN A 224 12.12 11.16 -4.89
CA GLN A 224 10.72 10.73 -5.02
C GLN A 224 9.88 11.73 -5.84
N GLY A 225 10.25 13.01 -5.82
CA GLY A 225 9.68 14.01 -6.73
C GLY A 225 9.77 13.68 -8.21
N MET A 226 10.58 12.70 -8.62
CA MET A 226 10.70 12.26 -10.00
C MET A 226 9.62 11.25 -10.42
N HIS A 227 8.80 10.68 -9.51
CA HIS A 227 7.74 9.74 -9.91
C HIS A 227 6.72 10.40 -10.85
N LYS A 228 6.37 11.67 -10.61
CA LYS A 228 5.48 12.43 -11.51
C LYS A 228 6.03 12.60 -12.93
N LEU A 229 7.30 12.34 -13.18
CA LEU A 229 7.89 12.50 -14.51
C LEU A 229 7.62 11.28 -15.37
N LYS A 230 7.10 11.48 -16.59
CA LYS A 230 6.80 10.38 -17.53
C LYS A 230 8.05 9.69 -18.06
N LYS A 231 9.15 10.43 -18.20
CA LYS A 231 10.46 9.95 -18.66
C LYS A 231 11.54 10.74 -17.95
N LEU A 232 12.69 10.11 -17.76
CA LEU A 232 13.88 10.73 -17.21
C LEU A 232 14.83 11.15 -18.32
N LYS A 233 15.46 12.32 -18.18
CA LYS A 233 16.61 12.71 -19.00
C LYS A 233 17.85 11.85 -18.65
N PRO A 234 18.81 11.66 -19.59
CA PRO A 234 20.03 10.87 -19.33
C PRO A 234 20.84 11.33 -18.11
N ASP A 235 20.90 12.65 -17.87
CA ASP A 235 21.62 13.21 -16.72
C ASP A 235 20.94 12.83 -15.40
N ALA A 236 19.60 12.78 -15.36
CA ALA A 236 18.86 12.34 -14.19
C ALA A 236 19.02 10.83 -13.95
N VAL A 237 19.07 10.02 -15.01
CA VAL A 237 19.40 8.59 -14.90
C VAL A 237 20.79 8.40 -14.31
N SER A 238 21.79 9.13 -14.83
CA SER A 238 23.16 9.08 -14.34
C SER A 238 23.25 9.48 -12.86
N PHE A 239 22.59 10.58 -12.50
CA PHE A 239 22.48 11.03 -11.11
C PHE A 239 21.88 9.95 -10.20
N LEU A 240 20.77 9.32 -10.60
CA LEU A 240 20.14 8.27 -9.80
C LEU A 240 20.99 7.00 -9.70
N LEU A 241 21.77 6.66 -10.74
CA LEU A 241 22.72 5.55 -10.68
C LEU A 241 23.81 5.81 -9.62
N GLU A 242 24.31 7.05 -9.56
CA GLU A 242 25.25 7.48 -8.52
C GLU A 242 24.61 7.44 -7.13
N GLN A 243 23.42 8.03 -6.95
CA GLN A 243 22.70 8.03 -5.66
C GLN A 243 22.23 6.64 -5.26
N GLY A 244 22.06 5.75 -6.23
CA GLY A 244 21.81 4.35 -6.00
C GLY A 244 22.88 3.71 -5.12
N LEU A 245 24.11 4.24 -5.10
CA LEU A 245 25.27 3.79 -4.31
C LEU A 245 25.56 4.65 -3.06
N ASP A 246 24.66 5.55 -2.67
CA ASP A 246 24.83 6.47 -1.53
C ASP A 246 25.03 5.74 -0.18
N GLU A 247 25.63 6.39 0.82
CA GLU A 247 25.78 5.82 2.16
C GLU A 247 24.43 5.58 2.86
N SER A 248 23.45 6.46 2.60
CA SER A 248 22.09 6.36 3.13
C SER A 248 21.28 5.29 2.41
N ALA A 249 20.81 4.29 3.16
CA ALA A 249 19.90 3.28 2.62
C ALA A 249 18.60 3.90 2.06
N ALA A 250 18.08 4.96 2.69
CA ALA A 250 16.85 5.61 2.24
C ALA A 250 17.04 6.28 0.86
N VAL A 251 18.20 6.89 0.62
CA VAL A 251 18.55 7.47 -0.69
C VAL A 251 18.70 6.36 -1.74
N ARG A 252 19.39 5.26 -1.41
CA ARG A 252 19.56 4.12 -2.32
C ARG A 252 18.22 3.50 -2.73
N LEU A 253 17.31 3.32 -1.76
CA LEU A 253 15.96 2.80 -1.99
C LEU A 253 15.17 3.69 -2.95
N ALA A 254 15.11 5.00 -2.68
CA ALA A 254 14.39 5.95 -3.52
C ALA A 254 14.97 6.02 -4.94
N ALA A 255 16.30 6.00 -5.08
CA ALA A 255 16.93 6.03 -6.40
C ALA A 255 16.61 4.76 -7.21
N LEU A 256 16.65 3.59 -6.57
CA LEU A 256 16.31 2.32 -7.20
C LEU A 256 14.82 2.27 -7.63
N GLU A 257 13.90 2.75 -6.78
CA GLU A 257 12.46 2.82 -7.09
C GLU A 257 12.21 3.63 -8.37
N ILE A 258 12.76 4.85 -8.43
CA ILE A 258 12.60 5.73 -9.60
C ILE A 258 13.20 5.10 -10.85
N LEU A 259 14.42 4.55 -10.77
CA LEU A 259 15.06 3.92 -11.92
C LEU A 259 14.29 2.69 -12.39
N ALA A 260 13.85 1.81 -11.49
CA ALA A 260 13.11 0.60 -11.87
C ALA A 260 11.79 0.95 -12.56
N GLN A 261 11.05 1.94 -12.06
CA GLN A 261 9.79 2.37 -12.64
C GLN A 261 9.97 3.05 -14.01
N LYS A 262 10.97 3.93 -14.14
CA LYS A 262 11.11 4.81 -15.33
C LYS A 262 12.05 4.25 -16.39
N ASN A 263 13.01 3.42 -16.00
CA ASN A 263 14.04 2.87 -16.86
C ASN A 263 14.61 1.55 -16.30
N TYR A 264 13.77 0.51 -16.23
CA TYR A 264 14.08 -0.77 -15.61
C TYR A 264 15.45 -1.32 -16.05
N ALA A 265 15.76 -1.30 -17.35
CA ALA A 265 17.03 -1.83 -17.87
C ALA A 265 18.28 -1.17 -17.23
N GLU A 266 18.24 0.14 -16.97
CA GLU A 266 19.34 0.85 -16.29
C GLU A 266 19.39 0.54 -14.79
N ALA A 267 18.28 0.15 -14.17
CA ALA A 267 18.22 -0.20 -12.75
C ALA A 267 18.92 -1.53 -12.40
N MET A 268 19.29 -2.34 -13.40
CA MET A 268 19.77 -3.71 -13.20
C MET A 268 20.98 -3.84 -12.27
N PRO A 269 22.04 -3.02 -12.41
CA PRO A 269 23.18 -3.10 -11.49
C PRO A 269 22.79 -2.83 -10.05
N LEU A 270 21.83 -1.92 -9.82
CA LEU A 270 21.35 -1.59 -8.48
C LEU A 270 20.45 -2.69 -7.91
N LEU A 271 19.60 -3.32 -8.73
CA LEU A 271 18.78 -4.47 -8.32
C LEU A 271 19.66 -5.64 -7.89
N ILE A 272 20.67 -6.01 -8.70
CA ILE A 272 21.60 -7.10 -8.38
C ILE A 272 22.30 -6.84 -7.05
N ARG A 273 22.77 -5.60 -6.82
CA ARG A 273 23.38 -5.22 -5.55
C ARG A 273 22.39 -5.31 -4.40
N ALA A 274 21.18 -4.75 -4.57
CA ALA A 274 20.18 -4.68 -3.53
C ALA A 274 19.67 -6.08 -3.11
N ILE A 275 19.55 -7.03 -4.04
CA ILE A 275 19.28 -8.45 -3.74
C ILE A 275 20.34 -9.04 -2.78
N GLY A 276 21.60 -8.63 -2.93
CA GLY A 276 22.70 -9.06 -2.06
C GLY A 276 22.92 -8.18 -0.82
N SER A 277 22.01 -7.26 -0.51
CA SER A 277 22.21 -6.31 0.61
C SER A 277 22.08 -7.01 1.97
N PRO A 278 22.90 -6.63 2.98
CA PRO A 278 22.69 -7.06 4.35
C PRO A 278 21.39 -6.50 4.96
N LEU A 279 20.78 -5.47 4.34
CA LEU A 279 19.54 -4.86 4.82
C LEU A 279 18.32 -5.52 4.17
N ALA A 280 17.44 -6.11 4.98
CA ALA A 280 16.21 -6.73 4.50
C ALA A 280 15.30 -5.76 3.72
N GLU A 281 15.25 -4.49 4.12
CA GLU A 281 14.46 -3.46 3.41
C GLU A 281 14.96 -3.21 1.98
N GLU A 282 16.28 -3.28 1.73
CA GLU A 282 16.83 -3.16 0.38
C GLU A 282 16.51 -4.39 -0.48
N ARG A 283 16.62 -5.59 0.10
CA ARG A 283 16.25 -6.83 -0.60
C ARG A 283 14.75 -6.85 -0.93
N LEU A 284 13.92 -6.43 0.02
CA LEU A 284 12.47 -6.36 -0.15
C LEU A 284 12.08 -5.33 -1.22
N ASN A 285 12.68 -4.15 -1.20
CA ASN A 285 12.45 -3.14 -2.23
C ASN A 285 12.85 -3.66 -3.61
N ALA A 286 14.04 -4.25 -3.75
CA ALA A 286 14.48 -4.83 -5.01
C ALA A 286 13.50 -5.90 -5.53
N ALA A 287 13.06 -6.83 -4.66
CA ALA A 287 12.09 -7.85 -5.04
C ALA A 287 10.75 -7.24 -5.50
N ARG A 288 10.25 -6.18 -4.82
CA ARG A 288 9.04 -5.47 -5.24
C ARG A 288 9.20 -4.78 -6.60
N GLN A 289 10.35 -4.13 -6.83
CA GLN A 289 10.62 -3.48 -8.11
C GLN A 289 10.73 -4.50 -9.26
N ILE A 290 11.28 -5.69 -8.99
CA ILE A 290 11.37 -6.80 -9.96
C ILE A 290 9.98 -7.33 -10.30
N ASP A 291 9.13 -7.54 -9.30
CA ASP A 291 7.75 -8.03 -9.50
C ASP A 291 6.88 -7.01 -10.25
N ALA A 292 7.03 -5.72 -9.93
CA ALA A 292 6.20 -4.66 -10.50
C ALA A 292 6.60 -4.27 -11.94
N TYR A 293 7.89 -4.24 -12.26
CA TYR A 293 8.40 -3.66 -13.50
C TYR A 293 9.25 -4.61 -14.34
N GLY A 294 9.65 -5.75 -13.79
CA GLY A 294 10.44 -6.77 -14.48
C GLY A 294 9.59 -7.76 -15.28
N GLU A 295 10.26 -8.74 -15.87
CA GLU A 295 9.59 -9.86 -16.51
C GLU A 295 9.01 -10.82 -15.46
N ALA A 296 7.85 -11.42 -15.77
CA ALA A 296 7.26 -12.46 -14.94
C ALA A 296 8.28 -13.58 -14.67
N GLY A 297 8.38 -14.03 -13.41
CA GLY A 297 9.41 -14.98 -13.02
C GLY A 297 10.75 -14.35 -12.62
N GLY A 298 10.89 -13.03 -12.71
CA GLY A 298 12.12 -12.31 -12.39
C GLY A 298 13.13 -12.23 -13.54
N GLY A 299 12.79 -12.73 -14.74
CA GLY A 299 13.63 -12.65 -15.94
C GLY A 299 15.07 -13.10 -15.71
N GLU A 300 16.03 -12.27 -16.10
CA GLU A 300 17.47 -12.50 -15.91
C GLU A 300 17.92 -12.52 -14.43
N LEU A 301 17.11 -11.97 -13.51
CA LEU A 301 17.38 -11.95 -12.08
C LEU A 301 16.88 -13.22 -11.37
N ALA A 302 16.11 -14.08 -12.02
CA ALA A 302 15.54 -15.29 -11.41
C ALA A 302 16.62 -16.19 -10.78
N ILE A 303 17.75 -16.37 -11.46
CA ILE A 303 18.87 -17.18 -10.96
C ILE A 303 19.53 -16.52 -9.75
N VAL A 304 19.69 -15.19 -9.77
CA VAL A 304 20.28 -14.43 -8.66
C VAL A 304 19.40 -14.53 -7.42
N LEU A 305 18.09 -14.29 -7.59
CA LEU A 305 17.08 -14.45 -6.54
C LEU A 305 17.10 -15.86 -5.93
N ALA A 306 17.06 -16.90 -6.77
CA ALA A 306 17.11 -18.28 -6.31
C ALA A 306 18.43 -18.63 -5.60
N SER A 307 19.57 -18.07 -6.06
CA SER A 307 20.86 -18.32 -5.42
C SER A 307 20.99 -17.71 -4.02
N ARG A 308 20.27 -16.62 -3.75
CA ARG A 308 20.25 -15.93 -2.45
C ARG A 308 19.19 -16.44 -1.50
N LEU A 309 18.13 -17.04 -2.04
CA LEU A 309 17.01 -17.55 -1.25
C LEU A 309 17.41 -18.37 -0.02
N PRO A 310 18.40 -19.30 -0.07
CA PRO A 310 18.79 -20.09 1.12
C PRO A 310 19.42 -19.29 2.26
N GLU A 311 19.91 -18.07 1.98
CA GLU A 311 20.54 -17.17 2.95
C GLU A 311 19.52 -16.20 3.59
N GLU A 312 18.25 -16.23 3.16
CA GLU A 312 17.25 -15.26 3.61
C GLU A 312 16.83 -15.44 5.07
N ASP A 313 16.72 -14.32 5.77
CA ASP A 313 16.38 -14.22 7.19
C ASP A 313 15.16 -13.32 7.48
N ASP A 314 14.57 -12.70 6.46
CA ASP A 314 13.32 -11.93 6.56
C ASP A 314 12.15 -12.60 5.79
N ALA A 315 11.07 -12.91 6.51
CA ALA A 315 9.91 -13.63 5.96
C ALA A 315 9.19 -12.85 4.83
N ARG A 316 9.24 -11.51 4.86
CA ARG A 316 8.64 -10.67 3.82
C ARG A 316 9.44 -10.77 2.53
N VAL A 317 10.77 -10.80 2.64
CA VAL A 317 11.67 -11.00 1.49
C VAL A 317 11.47 -12.40 0.91
N LEU A 318 11.47 -13.44 1.76
CA LEU A 318 11.20 -14.82 1.34
C LEU A 318 9.88 -14.90 0.56
N CYS A 319 8.78 -14.41 1.14
CA CYS A 319 7.46 -14.42 0.51
C CYS A 319 7.48 -13.73 -0.87
N GLN A 320 8.04 -12.52 -0.95
CA GLN A 320 8.07 -11.75 -2.19
C GLN A 320 8.92 -12.44 -3.26
N VAL A 321 10.12 -12.93 -2.91
CA VAL A 321 11.01 -13.60 -3.85
C VAL A 321 10.40 -14.90 -4.38
N VAL A 322 9.77 -15.70 -3.51
CA VAL A 322 9.15 -16.96 -3.93
C VAL A 322 7.98 -16.72 -4.88
N ARG A 323 7.16 -15.70 -4.62
CA ARG A 323 6.06 -15.31 -5.54
C ARG A 323 6.54 -14.90 -6.92
N ILE A 324 7.71 -14.25 -6.99
CA ILE A 324 8.34 -13.94 -8.27
C ILE A 324 8.74 -15.25 -8.97
N LEU A 325 9.50 -16.12 -8.29
CA LEU A 325 10.00 -17.36 -8.88
C LEU A 325 8.89 -18.33 -9.31
N GLU A 326 7.76 -18.38 -8.57
CA GLU A 326 6.57 -19.17 -8.90
C GLU A 326 5.96 -18.83 -10.27
N GLN A 327 6.17 -17.61 -10.74
CA GLN A 327 5.69 -17.15 -12.05
C GLN A 327 6.68 -17.46 -13.18
N GLY A 328 7.84 -18.02 -12.85
CA GLY A 328 8.96 -18.24 -13.76
C GLY A 328 9.32 -19.71 -13.99
N PRO A 329 10.41 -19.96 -14.75
CA PRO A 329 10.88 -21.31 -15.03
C PRO A 329 11.70 -21.92 -13.87
N VAL A 330 12.12 -21.12 -12.90
CA VAL A 330 12.92 -21.58 -11.76
C VAL A 330 11.98 -22.10 -10.68
N ASN A 331 12.00 -23.41 -10.43
CA ASN A 331 11.23 -24.01 -9.33
C ASN A 331 12.03 -23.93 -8.02
N PRO A 332 11.62 -23.10 -7.03
CA PRO A 332 12.38 -22.92 -5.79
C PRO A 332 12.10 -24.01 -4.74
N LEU A 333 11.30 -25.03 -5.04
CA LEU A 333 10.78 -26.00 -4.06
C LEU A 333 11.87 -26.58 -3.15
N ASN A 334 12.97 -27.07 -3.73
CA ASN A 334 14.07 -27.68 -2.96
C ASN A 334 14.77 -26.67 -2.04
N LEU A 335 14.75 -25.38 -2.39
CA LEU A 335 15.34 -24.29 -1.61
C LEU A 335 14.44 -23.91 -0.41
N LEU A 336 13.14 -24.22 -0.46
CA LEU A 336 12.19 -23.93 0.61
C LEU A 336 12.19 -24.96 1.74
N ILE A 337 12.58 -26.20 1.47
CA ILE A 337 12.51 -27.29 2.46
C ILE A 337 13.30 -26.99 3.75
N PRO A 338 14.53 -26.42 3.70
CA PRO A 338 15.25 -26.07 4.93
C PRO A 338 14.48 -25.11 5.85
N PHE A 339 13.67 -24.20 5.27
CA PHE A 339 12.90 -23.22 6.04
C PHE A 339 11.80 -23.84 6.89
N PHE A 340 11.38 -25.07 6.62
CA PHE A 340 10.33 -25.76 7.42
C PHE A 340 10.76 -25.97 8.88
N GLY A 341 12.07 -25.92 9.16
CA GLY A 341 12.64 -26.08 10.51
C GLY A 341 13.13 -24.78 11.16
N PHE A 342 12.89 -23.61 10.54
CA PHE A 342 13.41 -22.35 11.06
C PHE A 342 12.72 -21.95 12.37
N ALA A 343 13.45 -21.24 13.24
CA ALA A 343 12.90 -20.75 14.50
C ALA A 343 11.77 -19.74 14.28
N ASP A 344 11.90 -18.90 13.25
CA ASP A 344 10.91 -17.88 12.90
C ASP A 344 9.62 -18.53 12.36
N ARG A 345 8.49 -18.18 12.97
CA ARG A 345 7.16 -18.73 12.63
C ARG A 345 6.71 -18.31 11.25
N ASP A 346 6.90 -17.04 10.89
CA ASP A 346 6.42 -16.51 9.63
C ASP A 346 7.24 -17.08 8.47
N MET A 347 8.55 -17.30 8.65
CA MET A 347 9.38 -18.06 7.69
C MET A 347 8.86 -19.45 7.40
N ARG A 348 8.57 -20.24 8.45
CA ARG A 348 8.01 -21.60 8.28
C ARG A 348 6.67 -21.53 7.55
N ARG A 349 5.82 -20.57 7.91
CA ARG A 349 4.50 -20.37 7.28
C ARG A 349 4.63 -20.11 5.79
N GLU A 350 5.43 -19.12 5.38
CA GLU A 350 5.60 -18.78 3.97
C GLU A 350 6.24 -19.93 3.20
N ALA A 351 7.28 -20.56 3.74
CA ALA A 351 7.97 -21.66 3.08
C ALA A 351 7.05 -22.88 2.82
N VAL A 352 6.32 -23.35 3.84
CA VAL A 352 5.42 -24.51 3.71
C VAL A 352 4.25 -24.16 2.80
N PHE A 353 3.67 -22.96 2.93
CA PHE A 353 2.56 -22.50 2.10
C PHE A 353 2.92 -22.50 0.61
N HIS A 354 4.06 -21.91 0.26
CA HIS A 354 4.50 -21.84 -1.13
C HIS A 354 4.98 -23.20 -1.66
N ALA A 355 5.78 -23.95 -0.88
CA ALA A 355 6.25 -25.27 -1.26
C ALA A 355 5.10 -26.26 -1.57
N ALA A 356 4.00 -26.18 -0.81
CA ALA A 356 2.81 -27.01 -1.01
C ALA A 356 2.16 -26.85 -2.40
N ARG A 357 2.44 -25.74 -3.10
CA ARG A 357 1.80 -25.36 -4.37
C ARG A 357 2.73 -25.56 -5.57
N LEU A 358 4.01 -25.84 -5.34
CA LEU A 358 5.01 -26.02 -6.38
C LEU A 358 4.97 -27.44 -6.97
N PRO A 359 5.31 -27.60 -8.26
CA PRO A 359 5.42 -28.92 -8.89
C PRO A 359 6.58 -29.72 -8.29
N GLY A 360 6.38 -31.03 -8.12
CA GLY A 360 7.40 -31.94 -7.56
C GLY A 360 7.38 -32.06 -6.03
N ARG A 361 6.39 -31.45 -5.35
CA ARG A 361 6.22 -31.52 -3.90
C ARG A 361 6.14 -32.95 -3.35
N GLU A 362 5.74 -33.90 -4.17
CA GLU A 362 5.61 -35.32 -3.82
C GLU A 362 6.95 -35.93 -3.40
N ALA A 363 8.06 -35.40 -3.92
CA ALA A 363 9.41 -35.81 -3.53
C ALA A 363 9.76 -35.43 -2.07
N TYR A 364 9.01 -34.49 -1.47
CA TYR A 364 9.23 -33.94 -0.13
C TYR A 364 8.07 -34.25 0.81
N ALA A 365 7.28 -35.30 0.51
CA ALA A 365 6.12 -35.68 1.29
C ALA A 365 6.46 -35.97 2.77
N SER A 366 7.62 -36.57 3.06
CA SER A 366 8.06 -36.76 4.45
C SER A 366 8.40 -35.44 5.15
N ASP A 367 8.91 -34.43 4.44
CA ASP A 367 9.17 -33.10 4.99
C ASP A 367 7.86 -32.39 5.37
N PHE A 368 6.84 -32.44 4.51
CA PHE A 368 5.49 -31.98 4.85
C PHE A 368 4.88 -32.79 6.00
N GLY A 369 5.14 -34.10 6.06
CA GLY A 369 4.74 -34.97 7.17
C GLY A 369 5.34 -34.56 8.53
N ARG A 370 6.56 -34.00 8.53
CA ARG A 370 7.17 -33.40 9.72
C ARG A 370 6.55 -32.04 10.06
N ALA A 371 6.22 -31.23 9.06
CA ALA A 371 5.55 -29.93 9.25
C ALA A 371 4.13 -30.04 9.84
N LEU A 372 3.51 -31.22 9.82
CA LEU A 372 2.28 -31.49 10.57
C LEU A 372 2.44 -31.38 12.10
N ASP A 373 3.67 -31.50 12.63
CA ASP A 373 3.96 -31.36 14.06
C ASP A 373 4.24 -29.90 14.47
N ASP A 374 4.10 -28.93 13.55
CA ASP A 374 4.37 -27.52 13.84
C ASP A 374 3.42 -26.94 14.89
N ALA A 375 3.93 -26.04 15.73
CA ALA A 375 3.12 -25.31 16.70
C ALA A 375 2.10 -24.38 16.02
N ASP A 376 2.44 -23.84 14.85
CA ASP A 376 1.58 -22.92 14.11
C ASP A 376 0.50 -23.66 13.29
N ALA A 377 -0.76 -23.28 13.48
CA ALA A 377 -1.89 -23.92 12.82
C ALA A 377 -1.92 -23.70 11.30
N LEU A 378 -1.42 -22.56 10.80
CA LEU A 378 -1.37 -22.29 9.36
C LEU A 378 -0.29 -23.12 8.67
N VAL A 379 0.85 -23.34 9.34
CA VAL A 379 1.88 -24.29 8.88
C VAL A 379 1.29 -25.69 8.75
N ARG A 380 0.61 -26.18 9.80
CA ARG A 380 -0.04 -27.50 9.75
C ARG A 380 -1.08 -27.60 8.63
N LYS A 381 -1.90 -26.56 8.44
CA LYS A 381 -2.92 -26.51 7.38
C LYS A 381 -2.29 -26.58 5.99
N ALA A 382 -1.23 -25.81 5.75
CA ALA A 382 -0.50 -25.84 4.48
C ALA A 382 0.15 -27.21 4.22
N ALA A 383 0.80 -27.79 5.23
CA ALA A 383 1.42 -29.11 5.14
C ALA A 383 0.39 -30.22 4.85
N LEU A 384 -0.77 -30.18 5.51
CA LEU A 384 -1.86 -31.11 5.29
C LEU A 384 -2.42 -31.03 3.85
N GLY A 385 -2.53 -29.81 3.31
CA GLY A 385 -2.89 -29.59 1.91
C GLY A 385 -1.86 -30.15 0.94
N ALA A 386 -0.56 -29.96 1.22
CA ALA A 386 0.53 -30.47 0.38
C ALA A 386 0.49 -32.01 0.23
N LEU A 387 0.03 -32.70 1.26
CA LEU A 387 -0.07 -34.16 1.36
C LEU A 387 -1.30 -34.76 0.65
N GLU A 388 -2.09 -33.95 -0.04
CA GLU A 388 -3.21 -34.41 -0.86
C GLU A 388 -2.80 -35.50 -1.87
N GLY A 389 -3.47 -36.66 -1.81
CA GLY A 389 -3.20 -37.78 -2.70
C GLY A 389 -1.90 -38.54 -2.40
N LEU A 390 -1.18 -38.19 -1.33
CA LEU A 390 0.09 -38.80 -0.95
C LEU A 390 -0.11 -39.82 0.18
N LEU A 391 -0.15 -41.10 -0.20
CA LEU A 391 -0.46 -42.22 0.70
C LEU A 391 0.78 -42.78 1.41
N LEU A 392 1.43 -41.95 2.23
CA LEU A 392 2.55 -42.37 3.07
C LEU A 392 2.05 -43.13 4.31
N GLY A 393 2.35 -44.43 4.40
CA GLY A 393 1.89 -45.26 5.51
C GLY A 393 2.28 -44.76 6.91
N GLU A 394 3.40 -44.04 7.02
CA GLU A 394 3.89 -43.43 8.27
C GLU A 394 3.01 -42.27 8.79
N LEU A 395 2.11 -41.71 7.96
CA LEU A 395 1.24 -40.60 8.34
C LEU A 395 -0.07 -41.03 9.02
N LEU A 396 -0.47 -42.31 8.90
CA LEU A 396 -1.72 -42.79 9.52
C LEU A 396 -1.79 -42.52 11.04
N PRO A 397 -0.74 -42.83 11.85
CA PRO A 397 -0.76 -42.50 13.28
C PRO A 397 -0.75 -41.00 13.55
N LYS A 398 -0.10 -40.20 12.69
CA LYS A 398 -0.05 -38.73 12.82
C LYS A 398 -1.42 -38.10 12.59
N TYR A 399 -2.14 -38.53 11.56
CA TYR A 399 -3.51 -38.06 11.33
C TYR A 399 -4.46 -38.44 12.45
N GLU A 400 -4.34 -39.65 13.01
CA GLU A 400 -5.12 -40.04 14.20
C GLU A 400 -4.82 -39.11 15.39
N ALA A 401 -3.54 -38.83 15.66
CA ALA A 401 -3.15 -37.91 16.74
C ALA A 401 -3.68 -36.47 16.54
N LEU A 402 -3.63 -35.94 15.32
CA LEU A 402 -4.15 -34.61 15.00
C LEU A 402 -5.66 -34.48 15.22
N LEU A 403 -6.42 -35.56 15.07
CA LEU A 403 -7.87 -35.55 15.34
C LEU A 403 -8.20 -35.55 16.84
N HIS A 404 -7.23 -35.88 17.69
CA HIS A 404 -7.33 -35.77 19.14
C HIS A 404 -6.86 -34.42 19.68
N ASP A 405 -6.30 -33.54 18.85
CA ASP A 405 -5.91 -32.20 19.25
C ASP A 405 -7.15 -31.33 19.55
N THR A 406 -7.30 -30.96 20.83
CA THR A 406 -8.40 -30.12 21.31
C THR A 406 -8.27 -28.67 20.87
N HIS A 407 -7.09 -28.23 20.44
CA HIS A 407 -6.84 -26.87 19.97
C HIS A 407 -7.05 -26.72 18.46
N ALA A 408 -7.17 -27.83 17.73
CA ALA A 408 -7.54 -27.78 16.32
C ALA A 408 -8.98 -27.26 16.16
N ASP A 409 -9.22 -26.48 15.10
CA ASP A 409 -10.59 -26.12 14.72
C ASP A 409 -11.28 -27.26 13.96
N SER A 410 -12.60 -27.16 13.80
CA SER A 410 -13.39 -28.18 13.11
C SER A 410 -13.10 -28.28 11.61
N GLU A 411 -12.63 -27.21 10.96
CA GLU A 411 -12.26 -27.22 9.54
C GLU A 411 -10.99 -28.05 9.32
N PHE A 412 -9.98 -27.85 10.16
CA PHE A 412 -8.73 -28.59 10.16
C PHE A 412 -8.98 -30.09 10.43
N ARG A 413 -9.79 -30.43 11.45
CA ARG A 413 -10.14 -31.83 11.73
C ARG A 413 -10.85 -32.50 10.55
N ARG A 414 -11.75 -31.80 9.86
CA ARG A 414 -12.41 -32.31 8.66
C ARG A 414 -11.41 -32.54 7.52
N ALA A 415 -10.46 -31.63 7.33
CA ALA A 415 -9.40 -31.81 6.35
C ALA A 415 -8.52 -33.04 6.66
N VAL A 416 -8.19 -33.28 7.94
CA VAL A 416 -7.44 -34.47 8.36
C VAL A 416 -8.24 -35.76 8.10
N LEU A 417 -9.54 -35.77 8.41
CA LEU A 417 -10.43 -36.89 8.08
C LEU A 417 -10.50 -37.15 6.57
N SER A 418 -10.52 -36.09 5.75
CA SER A 418 -10.47 -36.22 4.29
C SER A 418 -9.19 -36.93 3.84
N ARG A 419 -8.02 -36.51 4.37
CA ARG A 419 -6.74 -37.16 4.09
C ARG A 419 -6.71 -38.62 4.55
N LEU A 420 -7.28 -38.95 5.71
CA LEU A 420 -7.43 -40.35 6.16
C LEU A 420 -8.31 -41.18 5.22
N GLY A 421 -9.39 -40.59 4.70
CA GLY A 421 -10.29 -41.25 3.76
C GLY A 421 -9.61 -41.74 2.47
N GLU A 422 -8.58 -41.02 2.00
CA GLU A 422 -7.82 -41.37 0.79
C GLU A 422 -7.05 -42.70 0.91
N TYR A 423 -6.76 -43.15 2.14
CA TYR A 423 -6.11 -44.44 2.38
C TYR A 423 -7.06 -45.64 2.20
N GLY A 424 -8.36 -45.40 2.05
CA GLY A 424 -9.37 -46.42 1.82
C GLY A 424 -9.29 -47.55 2.88
N PRO A 425 -9.24 -48.84 2.47
CA PRO A 425 -9.17 -49.96 3.40
C PRO A 425 -8.03 -49.90 4.42
N ARG A 426 -6.91 -49.21 4.12
CA ARG A 426 -5.77 -49.08 5.04
C ARG A 426 -6.07 -48.20 6.26
N ALA A 427 -7.05 -47.29 6.18
CA ALA A 427 -7.48 -46.46 7.30
C ALA A 427 -8.60 -47.10 8.15
N ARG A 428 -9.07 -48.31 7.81
CA ARG A 428 -10.23 -48.96 8.46
C ARG A 428 -10.08 -49.02 9.98
N ASP A 429 -8.94 -49.50 10.46
CA ASP A 429 -8.70 -49.68 11.89
C ASP A 429 -8.65 -48.35 12.65
N VAL A 430 -8.08 -47.31 12.02
CA VAL A 430 -8.02 -45.95 12.57
C VAL A 430 -9.43 -45.35 12.65
N LEU A 431 -10.20 -45.42 11.56
CA LEU A 431 -11.57 -44.91 11.50
C LEU A 431 -12.51 -45.64 12.48
N ALA A 432 -12.33 -46.95 12.66
CA ALA A 432 -13.09 -47.72 13.64
C ALA A 432 -12.82 -47.25 15.08
N ARG A 433 -11.57 -46.93 15.44
CA ARG A 433 -11.23 -46.36 16.75
C ARG A 433 -11.84 -44.96 16.93
N LEU A 434 -11.69 -44.08 15.94
CA LEU A 434 -12.28 -42.73 15.94
C LEU A 434 -13.82 -42.77 16.04
N GLY A 435 -14.47 -43.81 15.51
CA GLY A 435 -15.92 -44.00 15.60
C GLY A 435 -16.43 -44.38 16.99
N GLN A 436 -15.55 -44.79 17.93
CA GLN A 436 -15.91 -45.30 19.26
C GLN A 436 -15.77 -44.27 20.39
N GLY A 437 -15.12 -43.12 20.17
CA GLY A 437 -14.89 -42.10 21.20
C GLY A 437 -14.39 -40.76 20.65
N GLY A 438 -14.23 -39.75 21.50
CA GLY A 438 -13.73 -38.42 21.12
C GLY A 438 -14.80 -37.40 20.70
N ASP A 439 -14.37 -36.39 19.94
CA ASP A 439 -15.19 -35.28 19.46
C ASP A 439 -16.42 -35.77 18.65
N PRO A 440 -17.63 -35.27 18.92
CA PRO A 440 -18.86 -35.73 18.24
C PRO A 440 -18.85 -35.60 16.72
N ASP A 441 -18.24 -34.55 16.19
CA ASP A 441 -18.21 -34.26 14.75
C ASP A 441 -17.21 -35.21 14.07
N VAL A 442 -16.03 -35.38 14.65
CA VAL A 442 -15.03 -36.35 14.17
C VAL A 442 -15.61 -37.76 14.14
N ARG A 443 -16.33 -38.15 15.19
CA ARG A 443 -16.95 -39.47 15.31
C ARG A 443 -18.02 -39.71 14.24
N ALA A 444 -18.83 -38.72 13.93
CA ALA A 444 -19.88 -38.83 12.90
C ALA A 444 -19.26 -39.03 11.52
N ASP A 445 -18.27 -38.19 11.17
CA ASP A 445 -17.58 -38.24 9.89
C ASP A 445 -16.75 -39.53 9.73
N ALA A 446 -16.07 -40.00 10.78
CA ALA A 446 -15.32 -41.25 10.76
C ALA A 446 -16.21 -42.47 10.49
N LYS A 447 -17.41 -42.54 11.12
CA LYS A 447 -18.39 -43.60 10.85
C LYS A 447 -18.90 -43.56 9.41
N HIS A 448 -19.14 -42.37 8.88
CA HIS A 448 -19.57 -42.20 7.50
C HIS A 448 -18.49 -42.68 6.51
N LEU A 449 -17.22 -42.30 6.72
CA LEU A 449 -16.09 -42.76 5.90
C LEU A 449 -15.91 -44.29 6.00
N LEU A 450 -15.98 -44.85 7.21
CA LEU A 450 -15.89 -46.29 7.43
C LEU A 450 -16.98 -47.06 6.67
N GLY A 451 -18.23 -46.60 6.75
CA GLY A 451 -19.35 -47.21 6.02
C GLY A 451 -19.17 -47.16 4.51
N ARG A 452 -18.61 -46.08 3.96
CA ARG A 452 -18.25 -45.98 2.53
C ARG A 452 -17.20 -47.02 2.13
N ILE A 453 -16.12 -47.14 2.90
CA ILE A 453 -15.04 -48.10 2.65
C ILE A 453 -15.57 -49.54 2.69
N GLU A 454 -16.42 -49.87 3.66
CA GLU A 454 -17.01 -51.22 3.78
C GLU A 454 -17.95 -51.55 2.61
N MET A 455 -18.71 -50.58 2.10
CA MET A 455 -19.54 -50.77 0.91
C MET A 455 -18.72 -50.96 -0.37
N GLU A 456 -17.59 -50.27 -0.51
CA GLU A 456 -16.69 -50.41 -1.68
C GLU A 456 -15.97 -51.77 -1.66
N VAL A 457 -15.51 -52.22 -0.49
CA VAL A 457 -14.90 -53.55 -0.31
C VAL A 457 -15.90 -54.68 -0.58
N ASN A 458 -17.17 -54.51 -0.21
CA ASN A 458 -18.21 -55.52 -0.46
C ASN A 458 -18.72 -55.57 -1.92
N LYS A 459 -18.37 -54.58 -2.75
CA LYS A 459 -18.73 -54.49 -4.19
C LYS A 459 -17.58 -54.89 -5.12
N SER A 460 -16.37 -55.05 -4.59
CA SER A 460 -15.15 -55.46 -5.29
C SER A 460 -14.94 -56.96 -5.14
#